data_AF-A0A7W6JBL1-F1
#
_entry.id   AF-A0A7W6JBL1-F1
#
_cell.length_a   1.000
_cell.length_b   1.000
_cell.length_c   1.000
_cell.angle_alpha   90.00
_cell.angle_beta   90.00
_cell.angle_gamma   90.00
#
_symmetry.space_group_name_H-M   'P 1'
#
loop_
_entity.id
_entity.type
_entity.pdbx_description
1 polymer ?
#
loop_
_entity_poly.entity_id
_entity_poly.type
_entity_poly.pdbx_seq_one_letter_code
_entity_poly.pdbx_strand_id
1 'polypeptide(L)'
;MFKKALIPALVLAAASVAVPAAAQSYGGHDRDGRDNRGGRYEQNYRNWQPISQRKYNLDRRIDVGLRNGQLSRREATRLKAELNQLVRLEYSYQRNGLTIRERQELDRRYDRLSNQVREERRDRDGRRY
;
A
#
# COMPACT_ATOMS: atom_id res chain seq x y z
N MET A 1 26.43 -19.64 -30.98
CA MET A 1 27.85 -19.20 -31.01
C MET A 1 27.85 -17.93 -31.85
N PHE A 2 28.07 -16.72 -31.34
CA PHE A 2 29.28 -16.20 -30.70
C PHE A 2 28.95 -15.14 -29.63
N LYS A 3 29.67 -15.22 -28.51
CA LYS A 3 29.92 -14.10 -27.58
C LYS A 3 30.92 -13.14 -28.23
N LYS A 4 30.82 -11.84 -27.95
CA LYS A 4 31.97 -10.91 -27.85
C LYS A 4 31.56 -9.61 -27.17
N ALA A 5 32.42 -9.17 -26.26
CA ALA A 5 32.29 -8.05 -25.35
C ALA A 5 33.09 -6.83 -25.84
N LEU A 6 32.79 -5.64 -25.29
CA LEU A 6 33.72 -4.66 -24.68
C LEU A 6 33.29 -3.19 -24.90
N ILE A 7 33.02 -2.54 -23.76
CA ILE A 7 33.06 -1.09 -23.43
C ILE A 7 34.57 -0.74 -23.26
N PRO A 8 35.17 0.48 -23.51
CA PRO A 8 34.70 1.83 -23.14
C PRO A 8 35.08 2.99 -24.09
N ALA A 9 34.45 4.17 -23.91
CA ALA A 9 35.10 5.45 -24.21
C ALA A 9 34.50 6.58 -23.36
N LEU A 10 35.29 7.02 -22.39
CA LEU A 10 35.06 8.19 -21.55
C LEU A 10 35.62 9.41 -22.30
N VAL A 11 34.78 10.40 -22.62
CA VAL A 11 35.25 11.71 -23.07
C VAL A 11 34.65 12.78 -22.17
N LEU A 12 35.53 13.34 -21.34
CA LEU A 12 35.30 14.51 -20.52
C LEU A 12 35.66 15.74 -21.38
N ALA A 13 34.69 16.59 -21.69
CA ALA A 13 34.95 17.91 -22.26
C ALA A 13 34.13 18.93 -21.47
N ALA A 14 34.78 19.58 -20.51
CA ALA A 14 34.24 20.72 -19.79
C ALA A 14 34.49 21.99 -20.64
N ALA A 15 33.41 22.67 -21.03
CA ALA A 15 33.47 24.02 -21.56
C ALA A 15 32.51 24.89 -20.74
N SER A 16 33.07 25.66 -19.80
CA SER A 16 32.37 26.61 -18.96
C SER A 16 32.05 27.87 -19.77
N VAL A 17 30.77 28.24 -19.86
CA VAL A 17 30.33 29.57 -20.34
C VAL A 17 29.64 30.30 -19.20
N ALA A 18 30.20 31.43 -18.79
CA ALA A 18 29.64 32.34 -17.80
C ALA A 18 28.78 33.40 -18.52
N VAL A 19 27.52 33.55 -18.09
CA VAL A 19 26.57 34.56 -18.59
C VAL A 19 25.75 35.07 -17.38
N PRO A 20 25.42 36.38 -17.29
CA PRO A 20 25.49 37.14 -16.05
C PRO A 20 24.24 37.07 -15.16
N ALA A 21 24.45 37.51 -13.93
CA ALA A 21 23.45 37.68 -12.90
C ALA A 21 22.39 38.73 -13.28
N ALA A 22 21.12 38.32 -13.29
CA ALA A 22 19.98 39.20 -13.13
C ALA A 22 19.48 39.06 -11.69
N ALA A 23 19.93 39.98 -10.83
CA ALA A 23 19.26 40.25 -9.57
C ALA A 23 17.94 40.98 -9.87
N GLN A 24 16.82 40.50 -9.33
CA GLN A 24 15.99 41.27 -8.39
C GLN A 24 14.62 40.60 -8.13
N SER A 25 14.25 40.63 -6.86
CA SER A 25 12.88 40.67 -6.34
C SER A 25 12.12 39.35 -6.22
N TYR A 26 12.49 38.53 -5.23
CA TYR A 26 11.49 37.83 -4.42
C TYR A 26 11.33 38.57 -3.10
N GLY A 27 10.46 39.58 -3.13
CA GLY A 27 10.02 40.29 -1.94
C GLY A 27 8.99 39.48 -1.15
N GLY A 28 8.90 39.81 0.14
CA GLY A 28 7.67 39.60 0.91
C GLY A 28 7.73 38.47 1.91
N HIS A 29 8.42 38.71 3.03
CA HIS A 29 7.95 38.19 4.30
C HIS A 29 6.62 38.87 4.68
N ASP A 30 5.87 38.17 5.55
CA ASP A 30 4.71 38.63 6.31
C ASP A 30 3.33 38.51 5.63
N ARG A 31 2.55 37.51 6.07
CA ARG A 31 1.41 37.75 6.98
C ARG A 31 0.57 36.48 7.23
N ASP A 32 0.48 36.16 8.51
CA ASP A 32 -0.66 35.62 9.27
C ASP A 32 -1.75 34.80 8.56
N GLY A 33 -1.93 33.58 9.05
CA GLY A 33 -3.09 32.75 8.75
C GLY A 33 -3.11 31.43 9.52
N ARG A 34 -3.40 31.53 10.83
CA ARG A 34 -4.13 30.54 11.66
C ARG A 34 -4.19 29.08 11.20
N ASP A 35 -3.74 28.20 12.10
CA ASP A 35 -4.34 26.86 12.33
C ASP A 35 -4.24 25.84 11.19
N ASN A 36 -3.04 25.37 10.85
CA ASN A 36 -2.88 24.07 10.16
C ASN A 36 -2.60 22.92 11.15
N ARG A 37 -3.54 22.68 12.07
CA ARG A 37 -3.70 21.39 12.76
C ARG A 37 -4.65 20.51 11.94
N GLY A 38 -4.22 20.10 10.75
CA GLY A 38 -5.10 19.30 9.87
C GLY A 38 -4.40 18.40 8.85
N GLY A 39 -3.13 18.58 8.55
CA GLY A 39 -2.51 17.94 7.36
C GLY A 39 -2.28 16.42 7.38
N ARG A 40 -2.75 15.64 8.37
CA ARG A 40 -2.48 14.18 8.41
C ARG A 40 -3.57 13.31 7.80
N TYR A 41 -4.80 13.83 7.66
CA TYR A 41 -5.92 13.04 7.12
C TYR A 41 -5.97 13.05 5.58
N GLU A 42 -5.42 14.08 4.93
CA GLU A 42 -5.52 14.25 3.48
C GLU A 42 -4.48 13.43 2.70
N GLN A 43 -3.26 13.24 3.27
CA GLN A 43 -2.23 12.39 2.68
C GLN A 43 -2.63 10.90 2.62
N ASN A 44 -3.48 10.42 3.53
CA ASN A 44 -3.85 9.02 3.61
C ASN A 44 -4.75 8.57 2.44
N TYR A 45 -5.50 9.48 1.82
CA TYR A 45 -6.36 9.18 0.66
C TYR A 45 -5.58 8.80 -0.60
N ARG A 46 -4.39 9.39 -0.81
CA ARG A 46 -3.56 9.10 -1.99
C ARG A 46 -2.98 7.69 -1.99
N ASN A 47 -2.96 7.01 -0.84
CA ASN A 47 -2.42 5.66 -0.69
C ASN A 47 -3.50 4.64 -0.26
N TRP A 48 -4.78 5.03 -0.28
CA TRP A 48 -5.87 4.10 -0.03
C TRP A 48 -5.99 3.14 -1.21
N GLN A 49 -5.45 1.93 -1.07
CA GLN A 49 -5.65 0.89 -2.07
C GLN A 49 -7.15 0.58 -2.17
N PRO A 50 -7.68 0.38 -3.39
CA PRO A 50 -9.06 -0.04 -3.57
C PRO A 50 -9.34 -1.29 -2.73
N ILE A 51 -10.33 -1.22 -1.84
CA ILE A 51 -10.67 -2.33 -0.95
C ILE A 51 -11.02 -3.60 -1.76
N SER A 52 -11.63 -3.42 -2.93
CA SER A 52 -11.89 -4.50 -3.90
C SER A 52 -10.64 -5.32 -4.24
N GLN A 53 -9.49 -4.67 -4.46
CA GLN A 53 -8.22 -5.33 -4.74
C GLN A 53 -7.72 -6.12 -3.52
N ARG A 54 -7.86 -5.56 -2.32
CA ARG A 54 -7.44 -6.22 -1.07
C ARG A 54 -8.29 -7.46 -0.79
N LYS A 55 -9.61 -7.35 -0.99
CA LYS A 55 -10.54 -8.49 -0.92
C LYS A 55 -10.10 -9.63 -1.82
N TYR A 56 -9.85 -9.33 -3.09
CA TYR A 56 -9.42 -10.32 -4.07
C TYR A 56 -8.09 -10.99 -3.68
N ASN A 57 -7.11 -10.18 -3.25
CA ASN A 57 -5.82 -10.68 -2.83
C ASN A 57 -5.91 -11.59 -1.59
N LEU A 58 -6.78 -11.27 -0.63
CA LEU A 58 -7.00 -12.09 0.56
C LEU A 58 -7.67 -13.42 0.23
N ASP A 59 -8.76 -13.38 -0.54
CA ASP A 59 -9.47 -14.59 -0.96
C ASP A 59 -8.53 -15.55 -1.72
N ARG A 60 -7.76 -15.02 -2.68
CA ARG A 60 -6.74 -15.78 -3.41
C ARG A 60 -5.69 -16.40 -2.46
N ARG A 61 -5.19 -15.66 -1.48
CA ARG A 61 -4.18 -16.16 -0.52
C ARG A 61 -4.75 -17.28 0.35
N ILE A 62 -6.01 -17.17 0.77
CA ILE A 62 -6.70 -18.21 1.53
C ILE A 62 -6.86 -19.46 0.67
N ASP A 63 -7.29 -19.32 -0.58
CA ASP A 63 -7.46 -20.45 -1.51
C ASP A 63 -6.16 -21.17 -1.84
N VAL A 64 -5.10 -20.41 -2.14
CA VAL A 64 -3.77 -20.98 -2.37
C VAL A 64 -3.24 -21.67 -1.12
N GLY A 65 -3.41 -21.05 0.06
CA GLY A 65 -3.02 -21.65 1.33
C GLY A 65 -3.75 -22.97 1.59
N LEU A 66 -5.04 -23.04 1.29
CA LEU A 66 -5.83 -24.26 1.40
C LEU A 66 -5.35 -25.34 0.41
N ARG A 67 -5.13 -24.98 -0.85
CA ARG A 67 -4.71 -25.91 -1.92
C ARG A 67 -3.34 -26.51 -1.66
N ASN A 68 -2.39 -25.70 -1.21
CA ASN A 68 -1.01 -26.13 -0.96
C ASN A 68 -0.81 -26.69 0.45
N GLY A 69 -1.88 -26.80 1.25
CA GLY A 69 -1.83 -27.36 2.61
C GLY A 69 -1.30 -26.41 3.69
N GLN A 70 -0.94 -25.17 3.34
CA GLN A 70 -0.51 -24.14 4.30
C GLN A 70 -1.64 -23.69 5.23
N LEU A 71 -2.91 -23.92 4.85
CA LEU A 71 -4.07 -23.68 5.70
C LEU A 71 -4.91 -24.94 5.82
N SER A 72 -5.38 -25.25 7.02
CA SER A 72 -6.36 -26.31 7.23
C SER A 72 -7.72 -25.89 6.66
N ARG A 73 -8.58 -26.87 6.35
CA ARG A 73 -9.95 -26.58 5.90
C ARG A 73 -10.70 -25.71 6.92
N ARG A 74 -10.45 -25.93 8.22
CA ARG A 74 -11.07 -25.16 9.31
C ARG A 74 -10.57 -23.73 9.34
N GLU A 75 -9.26 -23.51 9.28
CA GLU A 75 -8.65 -22.17 9.20
C GLU A 75 -9.14 -21.41 7.96
N ALA A 76 -9.08 -22.03 6.79
CA ALA A 76 -9.54 -21.38 5.55
C ALA A 76 -11.03 -20.98 5.63
N THR A 77 -11.88 -21.85 6.16
CA THR A 77 -13.31 -21.56 6.35
C THR A 77 -13.53 -20.38 7.29
N ARG A 78 -12.80 -20.34 8.42
CA ARG A 78 -12.85 -19.23 9.38
C ARG A 78 -12.38 -17.92 8.75
N LEU A 79 -11.23 -17.93 8.07
CA LEU A 79 -10.67 -16.73 7.42
C LEU A 79 -11.60 -16.20 6.31
N LYS A 80 -12.26 -17.10 5.54
CA LYS A 80 -13.28 -16.69 4.56
C LYS A 80 -14.52 -16.10 5.24
N ALA A 81 -14.95 -16.64 6.38
CA ALA A 81 -16.07 -16.07 7.13
C ALA A 81 -15.75 -14.65 7.62
N GLU A 82 -14.56 -14.44 8.19
CA GLU A 82 -14.08 -13.12 8.61
C GLU A 82 -13.98 -12.14 7.44
N LEU A 83 -13.45 -12.57 6.29
CA LEU A 83 -13.44 -11.77 5.06
C LEU A 83 -14.86 -11.35 4.65
N ASN A 84 -15.80 -12.29 4.62
CA ASN A 84 -17.18 -12.02 4.24
C ASN A 84 -17.88 -11.04 5.21
N GLN A 85 -17.57 -11.10 6.51
CA GLN A 85 -18.06 -10.14 7.48
C GLN A 85 -17.55 -8.72 7.18
N LEU A 86 -16.26 -8.57 6.83
CA LEU A 86 -15.70 -7.28 6.44
C LEU A 86 -16.32 -6.72 5.16
N VAL A 87 -16.60 -7.59 4.17
CA VAL A 87 -17.27 -7.18 2.93
C VAL A 87 -18.69 -6.67 3.19
N ARG A 88 -19.43 -7.33 4.10
CA ARG A 88 -20.77 -6.86 4.50
C ARG A 88 -20.70 -5.51 5.23
N LEU A 89 -19.69 -5.32 6.08
CA LEU A 89 -19.46 -4.05 6.78
C LEU A 89 -19.14 -2.93 5.79
N GLU A 90 -18.24 -3.18 4.83
CA GLU A 90 -17.91 -2.25 3.75
C GLU A 90 -19.16 -1.83 2.98
N TYR A 91 -19.99 -2.79 2.58
CA TYR A 91 -21.22 -2.50 1.86
C TYR A 91 -22.19 -1.65 2.69
N SER A 92 -22.26 -1.88 4.01
CA SER A 92 -23.05 -1.06 4.93
C SER A 92 -22.56 0.39 4.97
N TYR A 93 -21.24 0.61 5.04
CA TYR A 93 -20.66 1.95 5.03
C TYR A 93 -20.79 2.63 3.66
N GLN A 94 -20.70 1.88 2.57
CA GLN A 94 -20.87 2.44 1.22
C GLN A 94 -22.26 2.99 0.97
N ARG A 95 -23.32 2.44 1.59
CA ARG A 95 -24.70 2.91 1.43
C ARG A 95 -24.90 4.38 1.80
N ASN A 96 -24.20 4.85 2.83
CA ASN A 96 -24.30 6.24 3.32
C ASN A 96 -23.15 7.13 2.78
N GLY A 97 -22.31 6.57 1.92
CA GLY A 97 -21.01 7.15 1.57
C GLY A 97 -19.98 6.92 2.68
N LEU A 98 -18.76 6.60 2.27
CA LEU A 98 -17.67 6.32 3.21
C LEU A 98 -17.15 7.64 3.83
N THR A 99 -17.13 7.72 5.16
CA THR A 99 -16.45 8.78 5.92
C THR A 99 -14.95 8.48 6.08
N ILE A 100 -14.18 9.49 6.50
CA ILE A 100 -12.74 9.32 6.83
C ILE A 100 -12.55 8.22 7.89
N ARG A 101 -13.38 8.21 8.94
CA ARG A 101 -13.27 7.28 10.06
C ARG A 101 -13.58 5.84 9.64
N GLU A 102 -14.64 5.65 8.86
CA GLU A 102 -15.02 4.33 8.34
C GLU A 102 -13.96 3.78 7.38
N ARG A 103 -13.36 4.63 6.54
CA ARG A 103 -12.23 4.22 5.70
C ARG A 103 -11.05 3.72 6.53
N GLN A 104 -10.64 4.48 7.54
CA GLN A 104 -9.55 4.07 8.44
C GLN A 104 -9.88 2.82 9.24
N GLU A 105 -11.15 2.62 9.59
CA GLU A 105 -11.59 1.40 10.26
C GLU A 105 -11.53 0.19 9.33
N LEU A 106 -12.06 0.28 8.11
CA LEU A 106 -11.96 -0.77 7.11
C LEU A 106 -10.50 -1.10 6.82
N ASP A 107 -9.66 -0.09 6.62
CA ASP A 107 -8.23 -0.23 6.36
C ASP A 107 -7.54 -1.09 7.45
N ARG A 108 -7.70 -0.70 8.72
CA ARG A 108 -7.16 -1.44 9.86
C ARG A 108 -7.69 -2.87 9.96
N ARG A 109 -8.97 -3.08 9.68
CA ARG A 109 -9.60 -4.40 9.74
C ARG A 109 -9.09 -5.33 8.63
N TYR A 110 -8.93 -4.82 7.41
CA TYR A 110 -8.35 -5.57 6.29
C TYR A 110 -6.87 -5.90 6.53
N ASP A 111 -6.10 -4.98 7.12
CA ASP A 111 -4.71 -5.25 7.49
C ASP A 111 -4.57 -6.31 8.57
N ARG A 112 -5.43 -6.27 9.60
CA ARG A 112 -5.48 -7.31 10.63
C ARG A 112 -5.74 -8.69 10.01
N LEU A 113 -6.75 -8.80 9.15
CA LEU A 113 -7.06 -10.06 8.47
C LEU A 113 -5.90 -10.51 7.56
N SER A 114 -5.25 -9.58 6.87
CA SER A 114 -4.07 -9.88 6.03
C SER A 114 -2.90 -10.45 6.82
N ASN A 115 -2.68 -9.94 8.04
CA ASN A 115 -1.67 -10.45 8.95
C ASN A 115 -2.06 -11.83 9.50
N GLN A 116 -3.31 -12.02 9.92
CA GLN A 116 -3.80 -13.32 10.37
C GLN A 116 -3.67 -14.40 9.28
N VAL A 117 -4.05 -14.12 8.03
CA VAL A 117 -3.83 -15.03 6.89
C VAL A 117 -2.34 -15.34 6.69
N ARG A 118 -1.43 -14.40 7.00
CA ARG A 118 0.02 -14.63 6.87
C ARG A 118 0.52 -15.54 8.00
N GLU A 119 0.08 -15.30 9.23
CA GLU A 119 0.45 -16.07 10.42
C GLU A 119 -0.03 -17.51 10.30
N GLU A 120 -1.32 -17.72 10.05
CA GLU A 120 -1.92 -19.06 9.93
C GLU A 120 -1.23 -19.90 8.85
N ARG A 121 -0.83 -19.29 7.73
CA ARG A 121 -0.06 -19.97 6.67
C ARG A 121 1.33 -20.40 7.14
N ARG A 122 2.02 -19.54 7.89
CA ARG A 122 3.38 -19.78 8.38
C ARG A 122 3.41 -20.84 9.48
N ASP A 123 2.42 -20.82 10.37
CA ASP A 123 2.30 -21.76 11.48
C ASP A 123 2.21 -23.21 10.99
N ARG A 124 1.54 -23.42 9.86
CA ARG A 124 1.43 -24.73 9.23
C ARG A 124 2.65 -25.11 8.40
N ASP A 125 3.27 -24.15 7.73
CA ASP A 125 4.53 -24.34 6.99
C ASP A 125 5.70 -24.75 7.92
N GLY A 126 5.66 -24.34 9.19
CA GLY A 126 6.71 -24.63 10.19
C GLY A 126 6.65 -26.03 10.84
N ARG A 127 5.55 -26.78 10.67
CA ARG A 127 5.38 -28.13 11.25
C ARG A 127 5.87 -29.25 10.34
N ARG A 128 7.07 -29.10 9.78
CA ARG A 128 7.70 -30.10 8.93
C ARG A 128 9.08 -30.48 9.48
N TYR A 129 9.08 -31.19 10.60
CA TYR A 129 10.20 -32.00 11.07
C TYR A 129 9.64 -33.30 11.64
#